data_AF-A0A954IV54-F1
#
_entry.id   AF-A0A954IV54-F1
#
_cell.length_a   1.000
_cell.length_b   1.000
_cell.length_c   1.000
_cell.angle_alpha   90.00
_cell.angle_beta   90.00
_cell.angle_gamma   90.00
#
_symmetry.space_group_name_H-M   'P 1'
#
loop_
_entity.id
_entity.type
_entity.pdbx_description
1 polymer ?
#
loop_
_entity_poly.entity_id
_entity_poly.type
_entity_poly.pdbx_seq_one_letter_code
_entity_poly.pdbx_strand_id
1 'polypeptide(L)' 'MEPESKRTLSYRTLAIWLWPLFRPYWGHFAGAFLLLVFSAGLMVEGPILVKRAIDQNIAQNDLTGLQFTVAMFVG' A
#
# COMPACT_ATOMS: atom_id res chain seq x y z
N MET A 1 -23.13 46.60 0.95
CA MET A 1 -21.68 46.40 1.02
C MET A 1 -21.34 45.80 2.37
N GLU A 2 -21.05 44.51 2.40
CA GLU A 2 -19.94 43.89 3.12
C GLU A 2 -20.03 42.39 2.81
N PRO A 3 -19.15 41.82 1.97
CA PRO A 3 -19.07 40.37 1.89
C PRO A 3 -18.55 39.89 3.24
N GLU A 4 -19.34 39.06 3.93
CA GLU A 4 -18.90 38.38 5.14
C GLU A 4 -17.51 37.80 4.90
N SER A 5 -16.54 38.40 5.58
CA SER A 5 -15.17 37.92 5.65
C SER A 5 -15.21 36.55 6.32
N LYS A 6 -15.43 35.52 5.51
CA LYS A 6 -15.24 34.12 5.87
C LYS A 6 -13.80 34.00 6.30
N ARG A 7 -13.57 34.15 7.62
CA ARG A 7 -12.27 34.04 8.26
C ARG A 7 -11.56 32.86 7.63
N THR A 8 -10.50 33.15 6.88
CA THR A 8 -9.59 32.15 6.31
C THR A 8 -8.84 31.51 7.47
N LEU A 9 -9.56 30.68 8.24
CA LEU A 9 -9.03 29.91 9.34
C LEU A 9 -7.92 29.04 8.76
N SER A 10 -6.70 29.32 9.20
CA SER A 10 -5.50 28.64 8.75
C SER A 10 -5.70 27.13 8.88
N TYR A 11 -5.55 26.40 7.77
CA TYR A 11 -5.70 24.95 7.71
C TYR A 11 -4.84 24.23 8.76
N ARG A 12 -3.70 24.82 9.11
CA ARG A 12 -2.80 24.32 10.16
C ARG A 12 -3.44 24.35 11.54
N THR A 13 -4.16 25.42 11.86
CA THR A 13 -4.85 25.59 13.15
C THR A 13 -6.00 24.61 13.28
N LEU A 14 -6.75 24.40 12.20
CA LEU A 14 -7.83 23.41 12.15
C LEU A 14 -7.29 21.99 12.37
N ALA A 15 -6.18 21.63 11.71
CA ALA A 15 -5.56 20.32 11.85
C ALA A 15 -5.10 20.04 13.29
N ILE A 16 -4.48 21.02 13.96
CA ILE A 16 -4.06 20.88 15.36
C ILE A 16 -5.27 20.71 16.29
N TRP A 17 -6.36 21.43 16.01
CA TRP A 17 -7.58 21.36 16.81
C TRP A 17 -8.33 20.03 16.64
N LEU A 18 -8.34 19.48 15.43
CA LEU A 18 -8.95 18.19 15.09
C LEU A 18 -8.09 16.99 15.51
N TRP A 19 -6.77 17.16 15.68
CA TRP A 19 -5.82 16.10 16.03
C TRP A 19 -6.25 15.19 17.21
N PRO A 20 -6.70 15.71 18.38
CA PRO A 20 -7.13 14.86 19.48
C PRO A 20 -8.36 14.00 19.16
N LEU A 21 -9.21 14.39 18.21
CA LEU A 21 -10.36 13.56 17.77
C LEU A 21 -9.89 12.29 17.04
N PHE A 22 -8.74 12.35 16.37
CA PHE A 22 -8.17 11.21 15.65
C PHE A 22 -7.34 10.27 16.54
N ARG A 23 -6.90 10.70 17.74
CA ARG A 23 -6.12 9.88 18.70
C ARG A 23 -6.68 8.47 18.94
N PRO A 24 -7.97 8.25 19.22
CA PRO A 24 -8.49 6.90 19.47
C PRO A 24 -8.44 5.99 18.23
N TYR A 25 -8.39 6.56 17.03
CA TYR A 25 -8.37 5.81 15.77
C TYR A 25 -6.96 5.56 15.23
N TRP A 26 -5.90 5.96 15.96
CA TRP A 26 -4.51 5.77 15.53
C TRP A 26 -4.16 4.30 15.23
N GLY A 27 -4.75 3.35 15.97
CA GLY A 27 -4.58 1.92 15.69
C GLY A 27 -5.12 1.51 14.31
N HIS A 28 -6.25 2.10 13.87
CA HIS A 28 -6.82 1.86 12.55
C HIS A 28 -5.95 2.49 11.45
N PHE A 29 -5.40 3.68 11.69
CA PHE A 29 -4.44 4.29 10.76
C PHE A 29 -3.17 3.46 10.62
N ALA A 30 -2.63 2.93 11.73
CA ALA A 30 -1.48 2.04 11.68
C ALA A 30 -1.80 0.75 10.91
N GLY A 31 -2.97 0.15 11.15
CA GLY A 31 -3.42 -1.02 10.40
C GLY A 31 -3.58 -0.74 8.90
N ALA A 32 -4.22 0.37 8.54
CA ALA A 32 -4.37 0.80 7.15
C ALA A 32 -3.02 1.08 6.48
N PHE A 33 -2.08 1.69 7.20
CA PHE A 33 -0.73 1.94 6.72
C PHE A 33 0.03 0.64 6.45
N LEU A 34 -0.04 -0.34 7.37
CA LEU A 34 0.58 -1.65 7.19
C LEU A 34 -0.03 -2.40 6.00
N LEU A 35 -1.36 -2.39 5.86
CA LEU A 35 -2.05 -2.96 4.71
C LEU A 35 -1.61 -2.32 3.40
N LEU A 36 -1.41 -1.00 3.38
CA LEU A 36 -0.95 -0.27 2.21
C LEU A 36 0.48 -0.67 1.83
N VAL A 37 1.39 -0.75 2.82
CA VAL A 37 2.77 -1.22 2.60
C VAL A 37 2.79 -2.67 2.10
N PHE A 38 1.97 -3.54 2.69
CA PHE A 38 1.86 -4.94 2.26
C PHE A 38 1.33 -5.04 0.83
N SER A 39 0.27 -4.30 0.51
CA SER A 39 -0.29 -4.23 -0.85
C SER A 39 0.72 -3.70 -1.87
N ALA A 40 1.51 -2.69 -1.50
CA ALA A 40 2.57 -2.18 -2.36
C ALA A 40 3.69 -3.21 -2.56
N GLY A 41 4.04 -3.99 -1.53
CA GLY A 41 5.01 -5.08 -1.61
C GLY A 41 4.56 -6.21 -2.53
N LEU A 42 3.29 -6.62 -2.47
CA LEU A 42 2.70 -7.61 -3.37
C LEU A 42 2.74 -7.17 -4.83
N MET A 43 2.62 -5.87 -5.10
CA MET A 43 2.74 -5.33 -6.47
C MET A 43 4.13 -5.56 -7.09
N VAL A 44 5.16 -5.69 -6.26
CA VAL A 44 6.55 -5.99 -6.68
C VAL A 44 6.77 -7.50 -6.87
N GLU A 45 5.88 -8.35 -6.36
CA GLU A 45 6.02 -9.80 -6.42
C GLU A 45 5.98 -10.33 -7.86
N GLY A 46 5.13 -9.74 -8.72
CA GLY A 46 5.01 -10.11 -10.13
C GLY A 46 6.34 -10.15 -10.90
N PRO A 47 7.09 -9.03 -11.02
CA PRO A 47 8.37 -9.02 -11.73
C PRO A 47 9.42 -9.94 -11.10
N ILE A 48 9.39 -10.17 -9.78
CA ILE A 48 10.31 -11.09 -9.10
C ILE A 48 9.99 -12.54 -9.46
N LEU A 49 8.70 -12.93 -9.44
CA LEU A 49 8.24 -14.27 -9.81
C LEU A 49 8.52 -14.56 -11.29
N VAL A 50 8.32 -13.57 -12.18
CA VAL A 50 8.65 -13.70 -13.60
C VAL A 50 10.15 -13.94 -13.80
N LYS A 51 11.01 -13.15 -13.12
CA LYS A 51 12.46 -13.37 -13.18
C LYS A 51 12.84 -14.77 -12.69
N ARG A 52 12.27 -15.22 -11.58
CA ARG A 52 12.51 -16.56 -11.04
C ARG A 52 12.05 -17.66 -11.99
N ALA A 53 10.89 -17.50 -12.62
CA ALA A 53 10.37 -18.43 -13.59
C ALA A 53 11.33 -18.61 -14.77
N ILE A 54 11.91 -17.52 -15.27
CA ILE A 54 12.87 -17.54 -16.38
C ILE A 54 14.21 -18.14 -15.93
N ASP A 55 14.82 -17.57 -14.89
CA ASP A 55 16.22 -17.85 -14.52
C ASP A 55 16.39 -19.22 -13.84
N GLN A 56 15.39 -19.69 -13.10
CA GLN A 56 15.48 -20.96 -12.37
C GLN A 56 14.65 -22.04 -13.06
N ASN A 57 13.36 -21.79 -13.29
CA ASN A 57 12.46 -22.88 -13.67
C ASN A 57 12.57 -23.23 -15.16
N ILE A 58 12.60 -22.24 -16.05
CA ILE A 58 12.71 -22.45 -17.50
C ILE A 58 14.15 -22.84 -17.86
N ALA A 59 15.14 -22.10 -17.37
CA ALA A 59 16.55 -22.37 -17.69
C ALA A 59 17.02 -23.77 -17.20
N GLN A 60 16.46 -24.29 -16.11
CA GLN A 60 16.82 -25.60 -15.55
C GLN A 60 15.82 -26.72 -15.89
N ASN A 61 14.79 -26.44 -16.70
CA ASN A 61 13.68 -27.37 -16.99
C ASN A 61 12.95 -27.89 -15.72
N ASP A 62 12.91 -27.10 -14.66
CA ASP A 62 12.14 -27.43 -13.45
C ASP A 62 10.66 -27.06 -13.63
N LEU A 63 9.90 -28.04 -14.15
CA LEU A 63 8.47 -27.93 -14.37
C LEU A 63 7.67 -27.81 -13.06
N THR A 64 8.18 -28.35 -11.95
CA THR A 64 7.48 -28.30 -10.66
C THR A 64 7.63 -26.93 -10.02
N GLY A 65 8.84 -26.38 -10.05
CA GLY A 65 9.11 -24.98 -9.67
C GLY A 65 8.33 -23.98 -10.51
N LEU A 66 8.18 -24.27 -11.82
CA LEU A 66 7.38 -23.44 -12.72
C LEU A 66 5.89 -23.42 -12.35
N GLN A 67 5.29 -24.59 -12.08
CA GLN A 67 3.88 -24.67 -11.69
C GLN A 67 3.60 -23.91 -10.39
N PHE A 68 4.46 -24.03 -9.39
CA PHE A 68 4.32 -23.29 -8.13
C PHE A 68 4.45 -21.77 -8.34
N THR A 69 5.40 -21.34 -9.17
CA THR A 69 5.60 -19.91 -9.48
C THR A 69 4.42 -19.31 -10.23
N VAL A 70 3.81 -20.07 -11.14
CA VAL A 70 2.58 -19.66 -11.85
C VAL A 70 1.39 -19.60 -10.90
N ALA A 71 1.23 -20.57 -10.00
CA ALA A 71 0.16 -20.55 -9.01
C ALA A 71 0.24 -19.34 -8.08
N MET A 72 1.44 -18.97 -7.62
CA MET A 72 1.69 -17.76 -6.82
C MET A 72 1.49 -16.45 -7.58
N PHE A 73 1.63 -16.48 -8.92
CA PHE A 73 1.44 -15.29 -9.75
C PHE A 73 -0.04 -15.03 -10.10
N VAL A 74 -0.84 -16.09 -10.21
CA VAL A 74 -2.25 -16.03 -10.65
C VAL A 74 -3.25 -16.05 -9.47
N GLY A 75 -2.87 -16.66 -8.35
CA GLY A 75 -3.68 -16.70 -7.11
C GLY A 75 -3.56 -15.42 -6.30
#